data_AF-A0A6A2FN03-F1
#
_entry.id   AF-A0A6A2FN03-F1
#
_cell.length_a   1.000
_cell.length_b   1.000
_cell.length_c   1.000
_cell.angle_alpha   90.00
_cell.angle_beta   90.00
_cell.angle_gamma   90.00
#
_symmetry.space_group_name_H-M   'P 1'
#
loop_
_entity.id
_entity.type
_entity.pdbx_description
1 polymer ?
#
loop_
_entity_poly.entity_id
_entity_poly.type
_entity_poly.pdbx_seq_one_letter_code
_entity_poly.pdbx_strand_id
1 'polypeptide(L)'
;MLSMIYKRKYLFATMLHLIIFATMFHKTKIMKRLPILVMALGLVLLNACSKGDDDKDTTKPVIKLSEPTSGDVFVSGEKMNVSVAFEDNKELSQYKIEIHDDFDRHAHLKTGSPAFTFTKIVAISSNGSYHFTIDIPADVAAGPYHFIVNALDKAGNEADFAEAEFTIKNSLDSIAPTLNITASPSPAGGVINLQGAAKTITLNGTAGDNESVKSYEVKLIHKASKVNYIDKDGTISGTSANISETITFDDAWPDGDYLLVVEVYDLKNNRTEVEFDVMRMK
;
A
#
# COMPACT_ATOMS: atom_id res chain seq x y z
N MET A 1 1.99 -45.02 31.32
CA MET A 1 1.60 -46.02 32.33
C MET A 1 1.31 -45.25 33.62
N LEU A 2 0.03 -45.22 34.05
CA LEU A 2 -0.52 -44.65 35.32
C LEU A 2 -0.23 -43.15 35.61
N SER A 3 -1.23 -42.24 35.57
CA SER A 3 -2.37 -42.02 36.50
C SER A 3 -2.04 -40.98 37.59
N MET A 4 -2.99 -40.03 37.81
CA MET A 4 -3.19 -39.06 38.91
C MET A 4 -3.12 -37.58 38.45
N ILE A 5 -4.08 -36.66 38.66
CA ILE A 5 -5.12 -36.48 39.70
C ILE A 5 -6.25 -35.52 39.22
N TYR A 6 -7.52 -35.95 39.42
CA TYR A 6 -8.80 -35.29 39.82
C TYR A 6 -9.33 -34.00 39.14
N LYS A 7 -10.51 -34.04 38.46
CA LYS A 7 -11.93 -33.92 38.92
C LYS A 7 -12.30 -32.48 39.35
N ARG A 8 -13.40 -31.84 38.91
CA ARG A 8 -14.80 -32.32 38.91
C ARG A 8 -15.72 -31.38 38.08
N LYS A 9 -16.51 -31.95 37.18
CA LYS A 9 -17.75 -31.39 36.59
C LYS A 9 -18.95 -31.93 37.39
N TYR A 10 -19.97 -31.10 37.59
CA TYR A 10 -21.35 -31.44 38.04
C TYR A 10 -22.26 -30.63 37.10
N LEU A 11 -23.17 -31.14 36.27
CA LEU A 11 -24.26 -32.13 36.36
C LEU A 11 -25.36 -31.73 37.36
N PHE A 12 -26.54 -31.32 36.87
CA PHE A 12 -27.81 -32.06 37.05
C PHE A 12 -28.92 -31.49 36.14
N ALA A 13 -29.62 -32.42 35.48
CA ALA A 13 -30.78 -32.24 34.62
C ALA A 13 -32.08 -32.58 35.38
N THR A 14 -33.23 -32.32 34.72
CA THR A 14 -34.60 -32.93 34.79
C THR A 14 -35.65 -31.80 34.65
N MET A 15 -36.81 -31.89 33.99
CA MET A 15 -37.60 -32.92 33.29
C MET A 15 -38.70 -32.14 32.50
N LEU A 16 -38.94 -32.36 31.20
CA LEU A 16 -39.92 -33.26 30.53
C LEU A 16 -41.34 -32.72 30.23
N HIS A 17 -41.73 -32.95 28.94
CA HIS A 17 -43.08 -33.13 28.33
C HIS A 17 -43.99 -31.90 28.19
N LEU A 18 -44.83 -31.70 27.15
CA LEU A 18 -45.10 -32.27 25.82
C LEU A 18 -46.24 -31.38 25.22
N ILE A 19 -46.42 -31.38 23.90
CA ILE A 19 -47.69 -31.29 23.13
C ILE A 19 -47.67 -30.23 22.01
N ILE A 20 -47.93 -30.76 20.81
CA ILE A 20 -48.10 -30.15 19.48
C ILE A 20 -49.61 -29.92 19.21
N PHE A 21 -49.93 -29.09 18.19
CA PHE A 21 -51.23 -28.74 17.57
C PHE A 21 -51.85 -27.41 18.07
N ALA A 22 -52.44 -26.52 17.27
CA ALA A 22 -52.50 -26.31 15.83
C ALA A 22 -53.25 -24.98 15.55
N THR A 23 -53.15 -24.52 14.30
CA THR A 23 -54.13 -23.74 13.50
C THR A 23 -54.41 -22.25 13.77
N MET A 24 -54.37 -21.54 12.64
CA MET A 24 -54.94 -20.23 12.33
C MET A 24 -56.41 -20.05 12.77
N PHE A 25 -56.82 -18.82 13.12
CA PHE A 25 -57.79 -17.99 12.38
C PHE A 25 -58.37 -16.87 13.26
N HIS A 26 -58.24 -15.64 12.76
CA HIS A 26 -59.20 -14.53 12.77
C HIS A 26 -60.11 -14.22 13.98
N LYS A 27 -59.86 -13.01 14.49
CA LYS A 27 -60.79 -11.89 14.79
C LYS A 27 -61.64 -11.89 16.07
N THR A 28 -61.71 -10.64 16.58
CA THR A 28 -62.70 -9.99 17.47
C THR A 28 -62.38 -10.08 18.97
N LYS A 29 -62.46 -9.05 19.81
CA LYS A 29 -62.70 -7.58 19.71
C LYS A 29 -62.49 -7.02 21.15
N ILE A 30 -62.26 -5.70 21.29
CA ILE A 30 -62.58 -4.86 22.49
C ILE A 30 -61.64 -5.08 23.71
N MET A 31 -61.16 -4.10 24.49
CA MET A 31 -60.91 -2.66 24.45
C MET A 31 -60.31 -2.35 25.84
N LYS A 32 -59.36 -1.41 25.91
CA LYS A 32 -59.13 -0.47 27.04
C LYS A 32 -58.81 -1.05 28.44
N ARG A 33 -57.60 -0.75 28.95
CA ARG A 33 -57.30 0.23 30.03
C ARG A 33 -55.94 -0.10 30.69
N LEU A 34 -55.08 0.91 30.69
CA LEU A 34 -53.81 1.17 31.40
C LEU A 34 -54.04 1.22 32.95
N PRO A 35 -53.05 1.31 33.91
CA PRO A 35 -51.57 1.14 33.98
C PRO A 35 -51.08 0.25 35.18
N ILE A 36 -49.75 0.24 35.42
CA ILE A 36 -49.03 0.34 36.73
C ILE A 36 -48.11 -0.85 37.06
N LEU A 37 -46.87 -0.46 37.43
CA LEU A 37 -45.82 -1.16 38.19
C LEU A 37 -44.92 -2.15 37.42
N VAL A 38 -43.63 -1.81 37.31
CA VAL A 38 -42.56 -2.41 38.14
C VAL A 38 -41.20 -1.87 37.64
N MET A 39 -40.53 -1.17 38.56
CA MET A 39 -39.08 -1.15 38.80
C MET A 39 -38.16 -0.37 37.84
N ALA A 40 -37.99 0.91 38.20
CA ALA A 40 -36.69 1.57 38.11
C ALA A 40 -35.67 0.85 39.01
N LEU A 41 -34.60 0.31 38.42
CA LEU A 41 -33.26 0.28 39.02
C LEU A 41 -32.24 -0.11 37.94
N GLY A 42 -31.37 0.82 37.60
CA GLY A 42 -30.35 0.62 36.55
C GLY A 42 -29.70 1.91 36.05
N LEU A 43 -29.82 3.03 36.77
CA LEU A 43 -28.86 4.13 36.69
C LEU A 43 -27.76 3.87 37.71
N VAL A 44 -26.57 3.56 37.21
CA VAL A 44 -25.19 3.68 37.76
C VAL A 44 -24.42 2.63 36.95
N LEU A 45 -23.67 2.99 35.91
CA LEU A 45 -22.20 3.07 35.95
C LEU A 45 -21.66 3.96 34.79
N LEU A 46 -21.95 5.26 34.80
CA LEU A 46 -21.15 6.25 34.07
C LEU A 46 -20.66 7.31 35.06
N ASN A 47 -19.75 6.91 35.95
CA ASN A 47 -18.92 7.83 36.73
C ASN A 47 -17.56 7.17 36.98
N ALA A 48 -16.69 7.28 35.97
CA ALA A 48 -15.24 7.20 36.15
C ALA A 48 -14.57 8.16 35.15
N CYS A 49 -15.05 9.39 35.09
CA CYS A 49 -14.18 10.51 34.76
C CYS A 49 -13.90 11.19 36.10
N SER A 50 -12.86 10.71 36.79
CA SER A 50 -12.34 11.40 37.97
C SER A 50 -11.90 12.78 37.50
N LYS A 51 -12.59 13.81 37.98
CA LYS A 51 -12.06 15.17 38.00
C LYS A 51 -10.82 15.14 38.89
N GLY A 52 -9.66 15.34 38.30
CA GLY A 52 -8.34 15.35 38.93
C GLY A 52 -7.27 15.63 37.88
N ASP A 53 -6.68 16.82 38.01
CA ASP A 53 -5.60 17.46 37.26
C ASP A 53 -5.88 17.97 35.83
N ASP A 54 -5.96 19.30 35.74
CA ASP A 54 -5.86 20.14 34.54
C ASP A 54 -4.43 20.13 33.95
N ASP A 55 -3.78 18.96 33.90
CA ASP A 55 -2.44 18.81 33.31
C ASP A 55 -2.28 17.53 32.48
N LYS A 56 -3.38 17.08 31.85
CA LYS A 56 -3.29 16.05 30.81
C LYS A 56 -2.56 16.62 29.61
N ASP A 57 -1.50 15.96 29.19
CA ASP A 57 -0.78 16.35 27.99
C ASP A 57 -1.58 16.00 26.73
N THR A 58 -1.80 16.99 25.89
CA THR A 58 -2.54 16.85 24.63
C THR A 58 -1.75 17.37 23.44
N THR A 59 -0.49 17.76 23.65
CA THR A 59 0.36 18.28 22.58
C THR A 59 1.01 17.10 21.88
N LYS A 60 1.04 17.13 20.55
CA LYS A 60 1.73 16.10 19.77
C LYS A 60 3.24 16.39 19.75
N PRO A 61 4.09 15.35 19.70
CA PRO A 61 5.48 15.52 19.34
C PRO A 61 5.66 16.12 17.94
N VAL A 62 6.82 16.74 17.72
CA VAL A 62 7.27 17.29 16.45
C VAL A 62 8.48 16.50 15.95
N ILE A 63 8.45 16.11 14.67
CA ILE A 63 9.54 15.42 13.98
C ILE A 63 10.19 16.39 12.99
N LYS A 64 11.52 16.48 13.00
CA LYS A 64 12.31 17.21 12.01
C LYS A 64 13.28 16.26 11.33
N LEU A 65 12.86 15.69 10.20
CA LEU A 65 13.70 14.82 9.37
C LEU A 65 14.66 15.69 8.54
N SER A 66 15.96 15.43 8.68
CA SER A 66 17.01 16.10 7.91
C SER A 66 17.68 15.16 6.89
N GLU A 67 17.83 13.87 7.23
CA GLU A 67 18.31 12.83 6.32
C GLU A 67 17.56 11.51 6.58
N PRO A 68 17.17 10.75 5.53
CA PRO A 68 17.35 11.04 4.11
C PRO A 68 16.48 12.20 3.61
N THR A 69 16.83 12.78 2.46
CA THR A 69 16.04 13.80 1.76
C THR A 69 15.33 13.21 0.54
N SER A 70 14.18 13.78 0.18
CA SER A 70 13.44 13.33 -1.00
C SER A 70 14.25 13.56 -2.27
N GLY A 71 14.44 12.52 -3.06
CA GLY A 71 15.28 12.50 -4.26
C GLY A 71 16.68 11.91 -4.04
N ASP A 72 17.03 11.51 -2.82
CA ASP A 72 18.30 10.84 -2.54
C ASP A 72 18.43 9.53 -3.34
N VAL A 73 19.66 9.21 -3.72
CA VAL A 73 20.00 7.96 -4.41
C VAL A 73 21.01 7.18 -3.57
N PHE A 74 20.63 5.97 -3.19
CA PHE A 74 21.48 5.05 -2.43
C PHE A 74 21.89 3.86 -3.29
N VAL A 75 22.93 3.15 -2.85
CA VAL A 75 23.42 1.92 -3.49
C VAL A 75 23.20 0.73 -2.55
N SER A 76 22.70 -0.38 -3.09
CA SER A 76 22.48 -1.60 -2.30
C SER A 76 23.78 -2.13 -1.70
N GLY A 77 23.73 -2.58 -0.45
CA GLY A 77 24.91 -3.04 0.31
C GLY A 77 25.65 -1.93 1.06
N GLU A 78 25.31 -0.66 0.81
CA GLU A 78 25.85 0.48 1.55
C GLU A 78 25.00 0.83 2.78
N LYS A 79 25.39 1.91 3.46
CA LYS A 79 24.67 2.44 4.62
C LYS A 79 23.99 3.75 4.28
N MET A 80 22.74 3.88 4.71
CA MET A 80 22.00 5.13 4.70
C MET A 80 22.24 5.86 6.02
N ASN A 81 22.65 7.12 5.96
CA ASN A 81 22.64 8.01 7.13
C ASN A 81 21.22 8.47 7.41
N VAL A 82 20.86 8.51 8.69
CA VAL A 82 19.59 9.04 9.16
C VAL A 82 19.88 10.12 10.19
N SER A 83 19.29 11.29 9.97
CA SER A 83 19.33 12.42 10.88
C SER A 83 17.93 12.94 11.13
N VAL A 84 17.46 12.80 12.35
CA VAL A 84 16.10 13.19 12.76
C VAL A 84 16.13 13.82 14.14
N ALA A 85 15.36 14.88 14.35
CA ALA A 85 15.14 15.45 15.68
C ALA A 85 13.69 15.26 16.13
N PHE A 86 13.53 14.98 17.43
CA PHE A 86 12.23 14.85 18.08
C PHE A 86 12.11 15.91 19.18
N GLU A 87 10.96 16.57 19.25
CA GLU A 87 10.65 17.59 20.24
C GLU A 87 9.24 17.37 20.79
N ASP A 88 9.09 17.50 22.10
CA ASP A 88 7.79 17.48 22.80
C ASP A 88 7.80 18.46 23.98
N ASN A 89 6.63 18.87 24.46
CA ASN A 89 6.47 19.80 25.58
C ASN A 89 6.64 19.12 26.96
N LYS A 90 6.41 17.80 27.10
CA LYS A 90 6.59 17.09 28.37
C LYS A 90 7.54 15.90 28.27
N GLU A 91 7.11 14.80 27.64
CA GLU A 91 7.85 13.54 27.67
C GLU A 91 7.61 12.72 26.40
N LEU A 92 8.68 12.46 25.65
CA LEU A 92 8.67 11.48 24.56
C LEU A 92 8.60 10.04 25.09
N SER A 93 8.11 9.12 24.26
CA SER A 93 8.09 7.68 24.55
C SER A 93 8.93 6.88 23.56
N GLN A 94 8.64 7.01 22.27
CA GLN A 94 9.28 6.20 21.24
C GLN A 94 9.13 6.82 19.85
N TYR A 95 9.96 6.39 18.92
CA TYR A 95 9.76 6.61 17.50
C TYR A 95 9.78 5.28 16.73
N LYS A 96 9.14 5.26 15.57
CA LYS A 96 9.09 4.13 14.64
C LYS A 96 9.59 4.59 13.28
N ILE A 97 10.50 3.83 12.69
CA ILE A 97 10.96 4.00 11.31
C ILE A 97 10.45 2.83 10.49
N GLU A 98 9.95 3.15 9.31
CA GLU A 98 9.50 2.21 8.30
C GLU A 98 10.17 2.53 6.97
N ILE A 99 10.64 1.48 6.28
CA ILE A 99 11.05 1.56 4.89
C ILE A 99 10.31 0.46 4.14
N HIS A 100 9.71 0.81 3.01
CA HIS A 100 9.13 -0.13 2.06
C HIS A 100 9.34 0.39 0.64
N ASP A 101 9.22 -0.50 -0.34
CA ASP A 101 9.23 -0.12 -1.74
C ASP A 101 7.99 0.72 -2.10
N ASP A 102 8.13 1.59 -3.11
CA ASP A 102 7.05 2.28 -3.82
C ASP A 102 6.96 1.74 -5.26
N PHE A 103 7.06 0.41 -5.41
CA PHE A 103 7.02 -0.24 -6.72
C PHE A 103 5.60 -0.38 -7.25
N ASP A 104 4.61 -0.37 -6.35
CA ASP A 104 3.22 -0.70 -6.61
C ASP A 104 2.36 0.54 -6.93
N ARG A 105 2.87 1.44 -7.78
CA ARG A 105 2.09 2.53 -8.41
C ARG A 105 0.97 2.02 -9.36
N HIS A 106 0.28 0.96 -8.95
CA HIS A 106 -0.76 0.15 -9.57
C HIS A 106 -0.27 -0.78 -10.69
N ALA A 107 0.50 -1.82 -10.34
CA ALA A 107 0.89 -2.92 -11.24
C ALA A 107 1.08 -4.25 -10.48
N HIS A 108 0.71 -5.38 -11.11
CA HIS A 108 0.49 -6.67 -10.46
C HIS A 108 1.67 -7.66 -10.48
N LEU A 109 2.85 -7.27 -10.96
CA LEU A 109 4.03 -8.13 -10.85
C LEU A 109 4.84 -7.82 -9.59
N LYS A 110 4.83 -8.78 -8.67
CA LYS A 110 5.88 -8.87 -7.65
C LYS A 110 7.23 -8.93 -8.38
N THR A 111 8.04 -7.90 -8.17
CA THR A 111 9.43 -7.86 -8.61
C THR A 111 10.08 -9.15 -8.12
N GLY A 112 10.53 -10.03 -9.02
CA GLY A 112 11.22 -11.27 -8.62
C GLY A 112 12.49 -11.03 -7.76
N SER A 113 12.88 -9.77 -7.59
CA SER A 113 13.97 -9.26 -6.75
C SER A 113 13.42 -8.86 -5.36
N PRO A 114 14.13 -9.14 -4.26
CA PRO A 114 13.65 -8.85 -2.91
C PRO A 114 13.55 -7.33 -2.68
N ALA A 115 12.41 -6.86 -2.19
CA ALA A 115 12.25 -5.47 -1.76
C ALA A 115 12.95 -5.21 -0.43
N PHE A 116 13.49 -4.00 -0.25
CA PHE A 116 13.97 -3.55 1.05
C PHE A 116 12.80 -3.15 1.97
N THR A 117 12.50 -4.00 2.95
CA THR A 117 11.57 -3.66 4.03
C THR A 117 12.33 -3.52 5.34
N PHE A 118 12.09 -2.42 6.05
CA PHE A 118 12.69 -2.15 7.36
C PHE A 118 11.62 -1.66 8.34
N THR A 119 11.67 -2.13 9.58
CA THR A 119 10.86 -1.58 10.66
C THR A 119 11.67 -1.59 11.93
N LYS A 120 11.76 -0.44 12.60
CA LYS A 120 12.46 -0.31 13.89
C LYS A 120 11.71 0.63 14.81
N ILE A 121 11.47 0.17 16.04
CA ILE A 121 10.91 0.97 17.12
C ILE A 121 12.01 1.21 18.15
N VAL A 122 12.18 2.46 18.59
CA VAL A 122 13.20 2.85 19.55
C VAL A 122 12.58 3.73 20.63
N ALA A 123 12.81 3.37 21.89
CA ALA A 123 12.41 4.19 23.01
C ALA A 123 13.32 5.43 23.14
N ILE A 124 12.71 6.59 23.38
CA ILE A 124 13.39 7.87 23.58
C ILE A 124 12.70 8.62 24.72
N SER A 125 13.46 9.39 25.50
CA SER A 125 12.94 10.07 26.69
C SER A 125 13.29 11.57 26.75
N SER A 126 13.93 12.10 25.72
CA SER A 126 14.44 13.47 25.71
C SER A 126 14.37 14.07 24.32
N ASN A 127 14.04 15.35 24.25
CA ASN A 127 14.16 16.12 23.01
C ASN A 127 15.61 16.10 22.53
N GLY A 128 15.81 16.08 21.22
CA GLY A 128 17.14 16.14 20.63
C GLY A 128 17.25 15.52 19.26
N SER A 129 18.46 15.62 18.70
CA SER A 129 18.83 15.06 17.40
C SER A 129 19.43 13.67 17.56
N TYR A 130 19.00 12.76 16.70
CA TYR A 130 19.46 11.39 16.63
C TYR A 130 20.12 11.16 15.27
N HIS A 131 21.32 10.58 15.31
CA HIS A 131 22.12 10.26 14.13
C HIS A 131 22.53 8.79 14.19
N PHE A 132 22.20 8.03 13.17
CA PHE A 132 22.58 6.63 13.05
C PHE A 132 22.56 6.20 11.57
N THR A 133 23.00 4.98 11.32
CA THR A 133 22.96 4.39 9.99
C THR A 133 21.98 3.22 9.92
N ILE A 134 21.37 3.02 8.76
CA ILE A 134 20.64 1.80 8.41
C ILE A 134 21.42 1.09 7.30
N ASP A 135 21.72 -0.19 7.49
CA ASP A 135 22.37 -1.00 6.47
C ASP A 135 21.34 -1.38 5.38
N ILE A 136 21.64 -1.07 4.12
CA ILE A 136 20.82 -1.46 2.97
C ILE A 136 21.27 -2.85 2.53
N PRO A 137 20.39 -3.87 2.44
CA PRO A 137 20.80 -5.19 2.00
C PRO A 137 21.38 -5.17 0.57
N ALA A 138 22.36 -6.02 0.28
CA ALA A 138 23.12 -5.97 -0.97
C ALA A 138 22.31 -6.41 -2.20
N ASP A 139 21.33 -7.29 -2.02
CA ASP A 139 20.55 -7.92 -3.08
C ASP A 139 19.19 -7.28 -3.34
N VAL A 140 18.91 -6.12 -2.73
CA VAL A 140 17.59 -5.46 -2.84
C VAL A 140 17.32 -4.94 -4.25
N ALA A 141 16.06 -4.99 -4.66
CA ALA A 141 15.60 -4.46 -5.92
C ALA A 141 15.96 -2.96 -6.09
N ALA A 142 16.42 -2.59 -7.27
CA ALA A 142 16.53 -1.20 -7.67
C ALA A 142 15.13 -0.58 -7.82
N GLY A 143 15.05 0.74 -7.62
CA GLY A 143 13.81 1.50 -7.77
C GLY A 143 13.49 2.41 -6.58
N PRO A 144 12.28 2.99 -6.56
CA PRO A 144 11.83 3.92 -5.54
C PRO A 144 11.43 3.23 -4.22
N TYR A 145 11.71 3.91 -3.12
CA TYR A 145 11.41 3.49 -1.75
C TYR A 145 10.90 4.67 -0.93
N HIS A 146 10.05 4.36 0.06
CA HIS A 146 9.49 5.29 1.02
C HIS A 146 10.19 5.12 2.37
N PHE A 147 10.66 6.22 2.95
CA PHE A 147 11.15 6.30 4.32
C PHE A 147 10.13 7.06 5.16
N ILE A 148 9.60 6.45 6.22
CA ILE A 148 8.58 7.06 7.08
C ILE A 148 9.05 7.02 8.53
N VAL A 149 8.88 8.14 9.24
CA VAL A 149 9.13 8.26 10.68
C VAL A 149 7.89 8.72 11.41
N ASN A 150 7.51 7.97 12.43
CA ASN A 150 6.44 8.30 13.38
C ASN A 150 7.03 8.47 14.78
N ALA A 151 6.38 9.28 15.63
CA ALA A 151 6.78 9.48 17.02
C ALA A 151 5.55 9.50 17.95
N LEU A 152 5.72 8.97 19.16
CA LEU A 152 4.71 8.89 20.20
C LEU A 152 5.27 9.48 21.50
N ASP A 153 4.48 10.31 22.17
CA ASP A 153 4.78 10.76 23.53
C ASP A 153 4.31 9.74 24.59
N LYS A 154 4.54 10.05 25.86
CA LYS A 154 4.13 9.18 26.97
C LYS A 154 2.64 9.28 27.33
N ALA A 155 1.97 10.34 26.89
CA ALA A 155 0.52 10.54 27.07
C ALA A 155 -0.31 9.84 25.98
N GLY A 156 0.33 9.34 24.91
CA GLY A 156 -0.28 8.68 23.78
C GLY A 156 -0.59 9.60 22.59
N ASN A 157 -0.08 10.83 22.56
CA ASN A 157 -0.22 11.70 21.39
C ASN A 157 0.78 11.31 20.30
N GLU A 158 0.27 11.13 19.08
CA GLU A 158 1.04 10.75 17.90
C GLU A 158 1.36 11.98 17.05
N ALA A 159 2.64 12.11 16.66
CA ALA A 159 3.11 13.16 15.78
C ALA A 159 2.48 13.07 14.38
N ASP A 160 2.47 14.19 13.66
CA ASP A 160 2.35 14.10 12.21
C ASP A 160 3.66 13.49 11.67
N PHE A 161 3.55 12.45 10.83
CA PHE A 161 4.72 11.72 10.35
C PHE A 161 5.62 12.59 9.47
N ALA A 162 6.90 12.24 9.42
CA ALA A 162 7.84 12.78 8.44
C ALA A 162 8.24 11.69 7.46
N GLU A 163 8.38 12.04 6.19
CA GLU A 163 8.71 11.08 5.14
C GLU A 163 9.76 11.62 4.16
N ALA A 164 10.41 10.69 3.46
CA ALA A 164 11.26 10.99 2.31
C ALA A 164 11.16 9.88 1.26
N GLU A 165 11.12 10.28 -0.01
CA GLU A 165 11.19 9.37 -1.16
C GLU A 165 12.63 9.26 -1.65
N PHE A 166 13.16 8.05 -1.79
CA PHE A 166 14.51 7.84 -2.30
C PHE A 166 14.56 6.71 -3.31
N THR A 167 15.64 6.64 -4.08
CA THR A 167 15.85 5.55 -5.05
C THR A 167 17.05 4.69 -4.63
N ILE A 168 16.94 3.37 -4.77
CA ILE A 168 18.08 2.46 -4.64
C ILE A 168 18.54 2.05 -6.04
N LYS A 169 19.86 2.11 -6.26
CA LYS A 169 20.54 1.39 -7.34
C LYS A 169 21.07 0.07 -6.82
N ASN A 170 20.87 -1.01 -7.55
CA ASN A 170 21.44 -2.29 -7.17
C ASN A 170 22.94 -2.32 -7.54
N SER A 171 23.80 -2.75 -6.61
CA SER A 171 25.25 -2.81 -6.80
C SER A 171 25.73 -4.05 -7.58
N LEU A 172 24.89 -5.08 -7.69
CA LEU A 172 25.20 -6.29 -8.45
C LEU A 172 24.90 -6.08 -9.94
N ASP A 173 23.84 -5.32 -10.26
CA ASP A 173 23.58 -4.82 -11.61
C ASP A 173 22.92 -3.44 -11.55
N SER A 174 23.59 -2.44 -12.12
CA SER A 174 23.14 -1.04 -12.11
C SER A 174 22.79 -0.53 -13.51
N ILE A 175 22.91 -1.39 -14.52
CA ILE A 175 22.63 -1.04 -15.90
C ILE A 175 21.16 -1.33 -16.14
N ALA A 176 20.44 -0.33 -16.66
CA ALA A 176 19.03 -0.51 -17.01
C ALA A 176 18.90 -1.25 -18.35
N PRO A 177 17.82 -2.03 -18.54
CA PRO A 177 17.56 -2.70 -19.81
C PRO A 177 17.34 -1.67 -20.93
N THR A 178 17.73 -2.00 -22.15
CA THR A 178 17.34 -1.27 -23.36
C THR A 178 15.93 -1.66 -23.81
N LEU A 179 15.18 -0.70 -24.36
CA LEU A 179 13.84 -0.92 -24.91
C LEU A 179 13.69 -0.19 -26.25
N ASN A 180 13.44 -0.94 -27.32
CA ASN A 180 13.17 -0.41 -28.66
C ASN A 180 11.78 -0.87 -29.11
N ILE A 181 10.77 -0.03 -28.92
CA ILE A 181 9.37 -0.34 -29.27
C ILE A 181 8.87 0.56 -30.39
N THR A 182 8.09 -0.03 -31.28
CA THR A 182 7.33 0.66 -32.32
C THR A 182 5.83 0.40 -32.11
N ALA A 183 5.02 1.38 -32.45
CA ALA A 183 3.56 1.29 -32.40
C ALA A 183 2.97 1.37 -33.81
N SER A 184 1.86 0.65 -34.02
CA SER A 184 1.00 0.73 -35.20
C SER A 184 -0.44 0.96 -34.76
N PRO A 185 -1.14 2.03 -35.20
CA PRO A 185 -0.68 3.05 -36.16
C PRO A 185 0.57 3.81 -35.68
N SER A 186 1.45 4.14 -36.61
CA SER A 186 2.69 4.86 -36.28
C SER A 186 2.37 6.26 -35.76
N PRO A 187 3.09 6.76 -34.73
CA PRO A 187 2.90 8.12 -34.24
C PRO A 187 3.15 9.14 -35.35
N ALA A 188 2.16 9.99 -35.63
CA ALA A 188 2.29 11.13 -36.53
C ALA A 188 2.46 12.40 -35.70
N GLY A 189 3.59 13.09 -35.85
CA GLY A 189 3.91 14.25 -35.00
C GLY A 189 4.07 13.91 -33.51
N GLY A 190 4.44 12.66 -33.19
CA GLY A 190 4.59 12.18 -31.81
C GLY A 190 3.33 11.56 -31.20
N VAL A 191 2.19 11.58 -31.91
CA VAL A 191 0.90 11.10 -31.38
C VAL A 191 0.33 9.97 -32.24
N ILE A 192 -0.10 8.89 -31.60
CA ILE A 192 -0.89 7.82 -32.21
C ILE A 192 -2.34 8.29 -32.31
N ASN A 193 -2.86 8.38 -33.53
CA ASN A 193 -4.23 8.84 -33.78
C ASN A 193 -5.15 7.65 -34.02
N LEU A 194 -6.11 7.43 -33.12
CA LEU A 194 -7.19 6.45 -33.27
C LEU A 194 -8.49 7.20 -33.58
N GLN A 195 -8.83 7.28 -34.88
CA GLN A 195 -10.02 7.96 -35.36
C GLN A 195 -11.07 6.98 -35.87
N GLY A 196 -12.35 7.29 -35.63
CA GLY A 196 -13.49 6.53 -36.14
C GLY A 196 -13.54 5.11 -35.58
N ALA A 197 -13.68 4.13 -36.49
CA ALA A 197 -13.80 2.71 -36.12
C ALA A 197 -12.47 2.04 -35.70
N ALA A 198 -11.34 2.76 -35.69
CA ALA A 198 -10.06 2.20 -35.27
C ALA A 198 -10.05 1.97 -33.75
N LYS A 199 -9.79 0.72 -33.33
CA LYS A 199 -9.84 0.33 -31.91
C LYS A 199 -8.55 -0.27 -31.40
N THR A 200 -7.53 -0.45 -32.23
CA THR A 200 -6.35 -1.25 -31.85
C THR A 200 -5.07 -0.49 -32.01
N ILE A 201 -4.16 -0.68 -31.06
CA ILE A 201 -2.74 -0.34 -31.18
C ILE A 201 -1.96 -1.64 -31.06
N THR A 202 -1.07 -1.90 -32.00
CA THR A 202 -0.12 -3.01 -31.92
C THR A 202 1.26 -2.47 -31.61
N LEU A 203 1.86 -2.98 -30.55
CA LEU A 203 3.23 -2.71 -30.13
C LEU A 203 4.12 -3.86 -30.58
N ASN A 204 5.25 -3.56 -31.21
CA ASN A 204 6.28 -4.55 -31.54
C ASN A 204 7.66 -3.97 -31.29
N GLY A 205 8.52 -4.77 -30.68
CA GLY A 205 9.87 -4.31 -30.37
C GLY A 205 10.73 -5.37 -29.71
N THR A 206 11.89 -4.91 -29.27
CA THR A 206 12.87 -5.72 -28.55
C THR A 206 13.27 -5.04 -27.26
N ALA A 207 13.45 -5.85 -26.24
CA ALA A 207 14.15 -5.46 -25.03
C ALA A 207 15.48 -6.23 -24.96
N GLY A 208 16.47 -5.66 -24.30
CA GLY A 208 17.75 -6.33 -24.08
C GLY A 208 18.52 -5.73 -22.91
N ASP A 209 19.39 -6.52 -22.31
CA ASP A 209 20.09 -6.18 -21.08
C ASP A 209 21.47 -6.87 -21.04
N ASN A 210 22.39 -6.38 -20.21
CA ASN A 210 23.72 -6.99 -20.04
C ASN A 210 23.66 -8.35 -19.32
N GLU A 211 22.73 -8.55 -18.39
CA GLU A 211 22.54 -9.83 -17.72
C GLU A 211 21.30 -10.55 -18.25
N SER A 212 20.12 -9.99 -18.03
CA SER A 212 18.87 -10.56 -18.52
C SER A 212 17.71 -9.59 -18.28
N VAL A 213 16.82 -9.51 -19.26
CA VAL A 213 15.47 -8.97 -19.04
C VAL A 213 14.64 -9.96 -18.21
N LYS A 214 13.62 -9.46 -17.50
CA LYS A 214 12.75 -10.24 -16.59
C LYS A 214 11.28 -10.12 -16.97
N SER A 215 10.82 -8.90 -17.18
CA SER A 215 9.40 -8.62 -17.39
C SER A 215 9.23 -7.30 -18.10
N TYR A 216 8.08 -7.12 -18.72
CA TYR A 216 7.61 -5.84 -19.21
C TYR A 216 6.17 -5.60 -18.75
N GLU A 217 5.79 -4.34 -18.72
CA GLU A 217 4.45 -3.88 -18.39
C GLU A 217 3.96 -2.92 -19.48
N VAL A 218 2.68 -2.99 -19.80
CA VAL A 218 2.01 -2.09 -20.73
C VAL A 218 0.82 -1.45 -20.04
N LYS A 219 0.86 -0.13 -19.89
CA LYS A 219 -0.21 0.67 -19.28
C LYS A 219 -0.89 1.59 -20.28
N LEU A 220 -2.20 1.75 -20.15
CA LEU A 220 -2.96 2.74 -20.94
C LEU A 220 -3.77 3.64 -20.02
N ILE A 221 -3.29 4.86 -19.83
CA ILE A 221 -3.81 5.78 -18.82
C ILE A 221 -4.56 6.92 -19.50
N HIS A 222 -5.82 7.14 -19.15
CA HIS A 222 -6.52 8.33 -19.63
C HIS A 222 -6.01 9.58 -18.91
N LYS A 223 -5.50 10.56 -19.65
CA LYS A 223 -4.73 11.68 -19.08
C LYS A 223 -5.56 12.58 -18.17
N ALA A 224 -6.84 12.78 -18.48
CA ALA A 224 -7.72 13.66 -17.71
C ALA A 224 -8.24 13.01 -16.42
N SER A 225 -8.69 11.76 -16.48
CA SER A 225 -9.24 11.05 -15.30
C SER A 225 -8.18 10.31 -14.48
N LYS A 226 -6.96 10.14 -15.02
CA LYS A 226 -5.87 9.32 -14.45
C LYS A 226 -6.24 7.84 -14.27
N VAL A 227 -7.33 7.38 -14.87
CA VAL A 227 -7.74 5.97 -14.82
C VAL A 227 -6.83 5.15 -15.72
N ASN A 228 -6.27 4.07 -15.17
CA ASN A 228 -5.54 3.06 -15.92
C ASN A 228 -6.52 2.04 -16.52
N TYR A 229 -6.69 2.04 -17.83
CA TYR A 229 -7.64 1.18 -18.56
C TYR A 229 -7.04 -0.15 -18.98
N ILE A 230 -5.72 -0.20 -19.14
CA ILE A 230 -4.98 -1.43 -19.42
C ILE A 230 -3.80 -1.45 -18.47
N ASP A 231 -3.65 -2.56 -17.78
CA ASP A 231 -2.48 -2.89 -16.99
C ASP A 231 -2.14 -4.33 -17.34
N LYS A 232 -1.18 -4.50 -18.25
CA LYS A 232 -0.81 -5.81 -18.77
C LYS A 232 0.65 -6.10 -18.52
N ASP A 233 0.84 -7.23 -17.87
CA ASP A 233 2.13 -7.79 -17.52
C ASP A 233 2.56 -8.89 -18.49
N GLY A 234 3.86 -8.90 -18.83
CA GLY A 234 4.49 -9.95 -19.60
C GLY A 234 5.81 -10.40 -18.99
N THR A 235 6.06 -11.71 -18.97
CA THR A 235 7.35 -12.28 -18.56
C THR A 235 8.22 -12.53 -19.79
N ILE A 236 9.47 -12.09 -19.74
CA ILE A 236 10.49 -12.27 -20.76
C ILE A 236 11.78 -12.72 -20.11
N SER A 237 12.70 -13.31 -20.87
CA SER A 237 13.96 -13.82 -20.30
C SER A 237 15.08 -13.84 -21.32
N GLY A 238 16.30 -13.98 -20.82
CA GLY A 238 17.52 -13.91 -21.61
C GLY A 238 18.03 -12.49 -21.75
N THR A 239 19.19 -12.34 -22.39
CA THR A 239 19.83 -11.03 -22.63
C THR A 239 19.08 -10.19 -23.67
N SER A 240 18.18 -10.78 -24.45
CA SER A 240 17.26 -10.06 -25.33
C SER A 240 15.99 -10.86 -25.59
N ALA A 241 14.86 -10.17 -25.67
CA ALA A 241 13.55 -10.76 -25.95
C ALA A 241 12.70 -9.85 -26.83
N ASN A 242 11.85 -10.45 -27.65
CA ASN A 242 10.84 -9.72 -28.42
C ASN A 242 9.62 -9.44 -27.55
N ILE A 243 9.03 -8.26 -27.73
CA ILE A 243 7.76 -7.86 -27.14
C ILE A 243 6.78 -7.63 -28.30
N SER A 244 5.61 -8.25 -28.23
CA SER A 244 4.53 -8.06 -29.20
C SER A 244 3.21 -8.05 -28.47
N GLU A 245 2.54 -6.89 -28.51
CA GLU A 245 1.32 -6.65 -27.76
C GLU A 245 0.25 -5.99 -28.62
N THR A 246 -1.01 -6.30 -28.34
CA THR A 246 -2.15 -5.65 -29.01
C THR A 246 -3.13 -5.14 -27.98
N ILE A 247 -3.24 -3.82 -27.95
CA ILE A 247 -4.19 -3.06 -27.14
C ILE A 247 -5.47 -2.90 -27.93
N THR A 248 -6.60 -3.28 -27.34
CA THR A 248 -7.92 -3.06 -27.93
C THR A 248 -8.74 -2.15 -27.02
N PHE A 249 -9.19 -1.02 -27.56
CA PHE A 249 -10.01 -0.05 -26.86
C PHE A 249 -11.46 -0.52 -26.80
N ASP A 250 -12.04 -0.53 -25.59
CA ASP A 250 -13.46 -0.78 -25.40
C ASP A 250 -14.30 0.44 -25.82
N ASP A 251 -15.46 0.21 -26.41
CA ASP A 251 -16.40 1.26 -26.84
C ASP A 251 -17.00 2.03 -25.67
N ALA A 252 -16.99 1.48 -24.45
CA ALA A 252 -17.44 2.16 -23.24
C ALA A 252 -16.40 3.15 -22.69
N TRP A 253 -15.11 3.02 -23.03
CA TRP A 253 -14.08 3.94 -22.55
C TRP A 253 -14.23 5.32 -23.20
N PRO A 254 -13.92 6.42 -22.51
CA PRO A 254 -14.13 7.78 -23.03
C PRO A 254 -13.25 8.08 -24.26
N ASP A 255 -13.63 9.10 -25.01
CA ASP A 255 -12.74 9.72 -25.99
C ASP A 255 -11.80 10.70 -25.29
N GLY A 256 -10.69 11.06 -25.94
CA GLY A 256 -9.73 12.01 -25.43
C GLY A 256 -8.29 11.51 -25.49
N ASP A 257 -7.44 12.13 -24.66
CA ASP A 257 -6.01 11.87 -24.62
C ASP A 257 -5.67 10.76 -23.62
N TYR A 258 -4.87 9.82 -24.10
CA TYR A 258 -4.32 8.72 -23.34
C TYR A 258 -2.78 8.77 -23.40
N LEU A 259 -2.16 8.22 -22.36
CA LEU A 259 -0.74 7.92 -22.31
C LEU A 259 -0.58 6.41 -22.34
N LEU A 260 0.06 5.89 -23.38
CA LEU A 260 0.44 4.50 -23.49
C LEU A 260 1.88 4.37 -23.02
N VAL A 261 2.10 3.61 -21.96
CA VAL A 261 3.40 3.41 -21.33
C VAL A 261 3.82 1.95 -21.53
N VAL A 262 5.08 1.74 -21.93
CA VAL A 262 5.70 0.43 -21.97
C VAL A 262 6.96 0.47 -21.12
N GLU A 263 7.00 -0.34 -20.08
CA GLU A 263 8.16 -0.46 -19.19
C GLU A 263 8.77 -1.84 -19.36
N VAL A 264 10.10 -1.92 -19.24
CA VAL A 264 10.82 -3.18 -19.15
C VAL A 264 11.74 -3.19 -17.95
N TYR A 265 11.81 -4.34 -17.29
CA TYR A 265 12.55 -4.56 -16.07
C TYR A 265 13.53 -5.70 -16.26
N ASP A 266 14.71 -5.56 -15.67
CA ASP A 266 15.71 -6.63 -15.57
C ASP A 266 15.55 -7.46 -14.27
N LEU A 267 16.51 -8.34 -14.01
CA LEU A 267 16.55 -9.20 -12.81
C LEU A 267 16.82 -8.44 -11.50
N LYS A 268 17.39 -7.24 -11.54
CA LYS A 268 17.62 -6.38 -10.37
C LYS A 268 16.59 -5.27 -10.24
N ASN A 269 15.59 -5.27 -11.10
CA ASN A 269 14.52 -4.29 -11.16
C ASN A 269 14.97 -2.91 -11.66
N ASN A 270 16.11 -2.81 -12.35
CA ASN A 270 16.37 -1.62 -13.15
C ASN A 270 15.33 -1.55 -14.26
N ARG A 271 14.92 -0.33 -14.60
CA ARG A 271 13.74 -0.05 -15.42
C ARG A 271 14.10 0.88 -16.56
N THR A 272 13.52 0.59 -17.72
CA THR A 272 13.44 1.53 -18.85
C THR A 272 12.01 1.65 -19.32
N GLU A 273 11.62 2.86 -19.72
CA GLU A 273 10.27 3.21 -20.11
C GLU A 273 10.27 3.90 -21.47
N VAL A 274 9.24 3.59 -22.26
CA VAL A 274 8.90 4.28 -23.50
C VAL A 274 7.42 4.66 -23.44
N GLU A 275 7.11 5.90 -23.80
CA GLU A 275 5.75 6.43 -23.80
C GLU A 275 5.28 6.80 -25.21
N PHE A 276 3.99 6.67 -25.44
CA PHE A 276 3.29 7.16 -26.63
C PHE A 276 2.08 7.98 -26.21
N ASP A 277 1.97 9.18 -26.78
CA ASP A 277 0.73 9.93 -26.73
C ASP A 277 -0.29 9.30 -27.67
N VAL A 278 -1.51 9.10 -27.17
CA VAL A 278 -2.60 8.52 -27.95
C VAL A 278 -3.79 9.46 -27.90
N MET A 279 -4.26 9.90 -29.06
CA MET A 279 -5.52 10.62 -29.19
C MET A 279 -6.58 9.65 -29.72
N ARG A 280 -7.68 9.52 -28.98
CA ARG A 280 -8.83 8.74 -29.40
C ARG A 280 -10.04 9.63 -29.67
N MET A 281 -10.65 9.44 -30.83
CA MET A 281 -11.92 10.05 -31.21
C MET A 281 -12.76 9.04 -32.01
N LYS A 282 -13.92 8.63 -31.49
CA LYS A 282 -14.80 7.66 -32.15
C LYS A 282 -15.58 8.27 -33.32
#